data_AF-A0A6B9XK45-F1
#
_entry.id   AF-A0A6B9XK45-F1
#
_cell.length_a   1.000
_cell.length_b   1.000
_cell.length_c   1.000
_cell.angle_alpha   90.00
_cell.angle_beta   90.00
_cell.angle_gamma   90.00
#
_symmetry.space_group_name_H-M   'P 1'
#
loop_
_entity.id
_entity.type
_entity.pdbx_description
1 polymer ?
#
loop_
_entity_poly.entity_id
_entity_poly.type
_entity_poly.pdbx_seq_one_letter_code
_entity_poly.pdbx_strand_id
1 'polypeptide(L)' 'LGTSNIYDSVDIIRARGIPFQDTPDTYYEMLPERIKGHEESIPQLEKRRILMDGAPTEGQGLLLQIFTQNVIGPI' A
#
# COMPACT_ATOMS: atom_id res chain seq x y z
N LEU A 1 -11.21 -1.90 7.28
CA LEU A 1 -11.97 -1.22 6.20
C LEU A 1 -11.48 -1.76 4.87
N GLY A 2 -12.39 -2.05 3.93
CA GLY A 2 -12.03 -2.43 2.56
C GLY A 2 -12.53 -1.40 1.55
N THR A 3 -11.92 -1.36 0.36
CA THR A 3 -12.30 -0.45 -0.73
C THR A 3 -11.99 -1.11 -2.08
N SER A 4 -12.75 -0.76 -3.12
CA SER A 4 -12.48 -1.18 -4.49
C SER A 4 -11.46 -0.29 -5.21
N ASN A 5 -11.11 0.87 -4.63
CA ASN A 5 -10.07 1.75 -5.15
C ASN A 5 -9.25 2.34 -3.99
N ILE A 6 -8.15 1.67 -3.66
CA ILE A 6 -7.26 2.08 -2.57
C ILE A 6 -6.52 3.39 -2.88
N TYR A 7 -6.21 3.65 -4.15
CA TYR A 7 -5.50 4.87 -4.56
C TYR A 7 -6.29 6.13 -4.22
N ASP A 8 -7.56 6.18 -4.65
CA ASP A 8 -8.46 7.31 -4.38
C ASP A 8 -8.76 7.41 -2.87
N SER A 9 -8.95 6.27 -2.22
CA SER A 9 -9.25 6.23 -0.78
C SER A 9 -8.10 6.84 0.03
N VAL A 10 -6.86 6.47 -0.29
CA VAL A 10 -5.66 7.02 0.36
C VAL A 10 -5.51 8.51 0.10
N ASP A 11 -5.75 8.96 -1.13
CA ASP A 11 -5.66 10.38 -1.48
C ASP A 11 -6.70 11.22 -0.72
N ILE A 12 -7.94 10.74 -0.62
CA ILE A 12 -9.02 11.40 0.15
C ILE A 12 -8.68 11.45 1.65
N ILE A 13 -8.21 10.33 2.22
CA ILE A 13 -7.87 10.25 3.64
C ILE A 13 -6.70 11.18 3.97
N ARG A 14 -5.67 11.21 3.11
CA ARG A 14 -4.53 12.11 3.25
C ARG A 14 -4.94 13.58 3.12
N ALA A 15 -5.82 13.91 2.18
CA ALA A 15 -6.37 15.26 2.02
C ALA A 15 -7.17 15.74 3.25
N ARG A 16 -7.70 14.81 4.05
CA ARG A 16 -8.37 15.10 5.33
C ARG A 16 -7.40 15.23 6.51
N GLY A 17 -6.09 15.20 6.26
CA GLY A 17 -5.05 15.42 7.27
C GLY A 17 -4.75 14.19 8.13
N ILE A 18 -5.18 12.99 7.74
CA ILE A 18 -4.86 11.76 8.47
C ILE A 18 -3.50 11.23 7.98
N PRO A 19 -2.48 11.18 8.85
CA PRO A 19 -1.15 10.72 8.46
C PRO A 19 -1.06 9.20 8.34
N PHE A 20 -0.29 8.74 7.36
CA PHE A 20 0.04 7.33 7.15
C PHE A 20 1.44 7.00 7.65
N GLN A 21 1.68 5.73 7.98
CA GLN A 21 3.02 5.22 8.24
C GLN A 21 3.87 5.34 6.97
N ASP A 22 5.17 5.49 7.16
CA ASP A 22 6.13 5.57 6.06
C ASP A 22 6.66 4.17 5.71
N THR A 23 7.23 4.02 4.52
CA THR A 23 7.84 2.78 4.04
C THR A 23 9.07 3.14 3.21
N PRO A 24 10.23 2.52 3.47
CA PRO A 24 11.46 2.87 2.76
C PRO A 24 11.34 2.57 1.27
N ASP A 25 11.97 3.39 0.44
CA ASP A 25 11.93 3.28 -1.03
C ASP A 25 12.44 1.91 -1.52
N THR A 26 13.41 1.33 -0.80
CA THR A 26 13.95 -0.02 -1.06
C THR A 26 12.90 -1.13 -1.02
N TYR A 27 11.79 -0.95 -0.29
CA TYR A 27 10.66 -1.88 -0.35
C TYR A 27 10.08 -1.97 -1.77
N TYR A 28 9.90 -0.82 -2.43
CA TYR A 28 9.31 -0.70 -3.76
C TYR A 28 10.27 -1.20 -4.85
N GLU A 29 11.58 -0.93 -4.68
CA GLU A 29 12.63 -1.46 -5.55
C GLU A 29 12.65 -2.99 -5.58
N MET A 30 12.34 -3.64 -4.45
CA MET A 30 12.34 -5.10 -4.32
C MET A 30 11.03 -5.78 -4.75
N LEU A 31 9.94 -5.02 -4.96
CA LEU A 31 8.62 -5.60 -5.30
C LEU A 31 8.62 -6.47 -6.57
N PRO A 32 9.24 -6.07 -7.71
CA PRO A 32 9.23 -6.86 -8.93
C PRO A 32 9.82 -8.27 -8.76
N GLU A 33 10.81 -8.41 -7.88
CA GLU A 33 11.46 -9.70 -7.60
C GLU A 33 10.64 -10.55 -6.63
N ARG A 34 10.02 -9.91 -5.63
CA ARG A 34 9.22 -10.57 -4.60
C ARG A 34 7.87 -11.07 -5.11
N ILE A 35 7.19 -10.28 -5.95
CA ILE A 35 5.84 -10.57 -6.45
C ILE A 35 5.88 -10.55 -7.98
N LYS A 36 6.42 -11.62 -8.57
CA LYS A 36 6.58 -11.69 -10.03
C LYS A 36 5.23 -11.73 -10.74
N GLY A 37 5.08 -10.93 -11.79
CA GLY A 37 3.89 -10.95 -12.64
C GLY A 37 2.69 -10.17 -12.11
N HIS A 38 2.87 -9.28 -11.12
CA HIS A 38 1.84 -8.30 -10.78
C HIS A 38 1.70 -7.23 -11.88
N GLU A 39 0.52 -6.62 -11.99
CA GLU A 39 0.23 -5.55 -12.97
C GLU A 39 0.12 -4.15 -12.35
N GLU A 40 0.24 -4.05 -11.02
CA GLU A 40 0.13 -2.77 -10.33
C GLU A 40 1.30 -1.82 -10.61
N SER A 41 1.01 -0.51 -10.57
CA SER A 41 2.00 0.54 -10.81
C SER A 41 2.82 0.84 -9.55
N ILE A 42 4.06 0.33 -9.50
CA ILE A 42 4.99 0.58 -8.39
C ILE A 42 5.15 2.07 -8.05
N PRO A 43 5.32 3.01 -9.02
CA PRO A 43 5.40 4.44 -8.71
C PRO A 43 4.15 4.99 -8.02
N GLN A 44 2.96 4.45 -8.30
CA GLN A 44 1.72 4.89 -7.65
C GLN A 44 1.59 4.34 -6.23
N LEU A 45 2.09 3.13 -5.99
CA LEU A 45 2.19 2.52 -4.67
C LEU A 45 3.18 3.29 -3.79
N GLU A 46 4.38 3.54 -4.32
CA GLU A 46 5.46 4.27 -3.65
C GLU A 46 5.03 5.67 -3.25
N LYS A 47 4.48 6.44 -4.19
CA LYS A 47 3.95 7.80 -3.95
C LYS A 47 2.99 7.86 -2.77
N ARG A 48 2.24 6.78 -2.53
CA ARG A 48 1.18 6.73 -1.51
C ARG A 48 1.57 5.94 -0.27
N ARG A 49 2.75 5.32 -0.25
CA ARG A 49 3.17 4.35 0.77
C ARG A 49 2.23 3.16 0.91
N ILE A 50 1.64 2.72 -0.21
CA ILE A 50 0.78 1.52 -0.24
C ILE A 50 1.68 0.29 -0.31
N LEU A 51 1.36 -0.72 0.49
CA LEU A 51 2.01 -2.02 0.50
C LEU A 51 1.25 -2.99 -0.41
N MET A 52 1.98 -3.89 -1.04
CA MET A 52 1.47 -5.01 -1.79
C MET A 52 1.95 -6.33 -1.17
N ASP A 53 1.04 -7.27 -1.06
CA ASP A 53 1.31 -8.66 -0.71
C ASP A 53 0.51 -9.62 -1.58
N GLY A 54 0.83 -10.91 -1.49
CA GLY A 54 0.24 -11.99 -2.26
C GLY A 54 1.13 -12.46 -3.41
N ALA A 55 0.72 -13.55 -4.05
CA ALA A 55 1.39 -14.12 -5.21
C ALA A 55 0.37 -14.32 -6.34
N PRO A 56 0.60 -13.80 -7.56
CA PRO A 56 -0.33 -13.99 -8.67
C PRO A 56 -0.32 -15.42 -9.23
N THR A 57 0.58 -16.30 -8.77
CA THR A 57 0.56 -17.73 -9.09
C THR A 57 -0.44 -18.48 -8.21
N GLU A 58 -1.23 -19.37 -8.83
CA GLU A 58 -2.15 -20.31 -8.19
C GLU A 58 -3.47 -19.73 -7.63
N GLY A 59 -4.07 -18.74 -8.32
CA GLY A 59 -5.43 -18.29 -8.00
C GLY A 59 -5.56 -17.47 -6.71
N GLN A 60 -4.42 -17.09 -6.12
CA GLN A 60 -4.37 -16.13 -5.03
C GLN A 60 -4.39 -14.70 -5.58
N GLY A 61 -5.21 -13.84 -4.98
CA GLY A 61 -5.31 -12.44 -5.36
C GLY A 61 -4.18 -11.60 -4.77
N LEU A 62 -3.93 -10.44 -5.37
CA LEU A 62 -3.10 -9.41 -4.77
C LEU A 62 -3.84 -8.73 -3.63
N LEU A 63 -3.10 -8.35 -2.61
CA LEU A 63 -3.60 -7.58 -1.48
C LEU A 63 -2.86 -6.25 -1.40
N LEU A 64 -3.61 -5.15 -1.48
CA LEU A 64 -3.09 -3.80 -1.30
C LEU A 64 -3.52 -3.23 0.07
N GLN A 65 -2.57 -2.71 0.83
CA GLN A 65 -2.79 -2.29 2.22
C GLN A 65 -1.98 -1.04 2.57
N ILE A 66 -2.41 -0.34 3.62
CA ILE A 66 -1.69 0.82 4.18
C ILE A 66 -2.16 1.05 5.61
N PHE A 67 -1.29 1.57 6.46
CA PHE A 67 -1.57 1.82 7.87
C PHE A 67 -1.48 3.30 8.21
N THR A 68 -2.45 3.82 8.96
CA THR A 68 -2.35 5.17 9.53
C THR A 68 -1.31 5.19 10.64
N GLN A 69 -0.73 6.36 10.94
CA GLN A 69 0.05 6.52 12.17
C GLN A 69 -0.86 6.26 13.39
N ASN A 70 -0.25 5.92 14.52
CA ASN A 70 -0.97 5.72 15.77
C ASN A 70 -1.65 7.03 16.17
N VAL A 71 -2.99 7.03 16.20
CA VAL A 71 -3.81 8.19 16.56
C VAL A 71 -4.04 8.32 18.07
N ILE A 72 -3.61 7.34 18.86
CA ILE A 72 -3.66 7.36 20.33
C ILE A 72 -2.24 7.06 20.84
N GLY A 73 -1.61 8.02 21.53
CA GLY A 73 -0.35 7.81 22.24
C GLY A 73 -0.51 6.85 23.43
N PRO A 74 0.56 6.40 24.09
CA PRO A 74 0.44 5.49 25.23
C PRO A 74 -0.53 6.08 26.27
N ILE A 75 -1.47 5.26 26.72
CA ILE A 75 -2.25 5.52 27.93
C ILE A 75 -1.32 5.42 29.14
#